data_AF-A0AA90NVE1-F1
#
_entry.id   AF-A0AA90NVE1-F1
#
_cell.length_a   1.000
_cell.length_b   1.000
_cell.length_c   1.000
_cell.angle_alpha   90.00
_cell.angle_beta   90.00
_cell.angle_gamma   90.00
#
_symmetry.space_group_name_H-M   'P 1'
#
loop_
_entity.id
_entity.type
_entity.pdbx_description
1 polymer ?
#
loop_
_entity_poly.entity_id
_entity_poly.type
_entity_poly.pdbx_seq_one_letter_code
_entity_poly.pdbx_strand_id
1 'polypeptide(L)' 'MKITNISLVTFAVIITVLNHFVSPIFFDVGPDSSGTGLSILLLAIALLNHLREK' A
#
# COMPACT_ATOMS: atom_id res chain seq x y z
N MET A 1 0.24 2.70 18.57
CA MET A 1 1.27 3.05 17.57
C MET A 1 1.61 1.82 16.70
N LYS A 2 1.97 0.66 17.29
CA LYS A 2 1.96 -0.66 16.58
C LYS A 2 0.70 -0.98 15.73
N ILE A 3 -0.51 -0.77 16.28
CA ILE A 3 -1.77 -1.04 15.56
C ILE A 3 -1.89 -0.18 14.30
N THR A 4 -1.51 1.10 14.39
CA THR A 4 -1.47 2.03 13.25
C THR A 4 -0.54 1.54 12.15
N ASN A 5 0.58 0.93 12.54
CA ASN A 5 1.57 0.42 11.61
C ASN A 5 1.07 -0.82 10.83
N ILE A 6 0.43 -1.76 11.53
CA ILE A 6 -0.22 -2.92 10.92
C ILE A 6 -1.32 -2.47 9.94
N SER A 7 -2.14 -1.49 10.32
CA SER A 7 -3.17 -0.94 9.43
C SER A 7 -2.58 -0.31 8.17
N LEU A 8 -1.49 0.46 8.28
CA LEU A 8 -0.82 1.07 7.12
C LEU A 8 -0.28 0.02 6.15
N VAL A 9 0.35 -1.03 6.67
CA VAL A 9 0.82 -2.16 5.84
C VAL A 9 -0.35 -2.87 5.17
N THR A 10 -1.45 -3.08 5.90
CA THR A 10 -2.65 -3.72 5.36
C THR A 10 -3.25 -2.91 4.21
N PHE A 11 -3.36 -1.58 4.37
CA PHE A 11 -3.83 -0.71 3.30
C PHE A 11 -2.89 -0.71 2.09
N ALA A 12 -1.57 -0.69 2.31
CA ALA A 12 -0.59 -0.77 1.24
C ALA A 12 -0.80 -2.05 0.40
N VAL A 13 -0.96 -3.20 1.05
CA VAL A 13 -1.21 -4.49 0.39
C VAL A 13 -2.52 -4.47 -0.38
N ILE A 14 -3.61 -3.96 0.21
CA ILE A 14 -4.91 -3.86 -0.46
C ILE A 14 -4.79 -3.01 -1.73
N ILE A 15 -4.14 -1.84 -1.66
CA ILE A 15 -3.95 -0.97 -2.82
C ILE A 15 -3.12 -1.66 -3.90
N THR A 16 -2.04 -2.37 -3.52
CA THR A 16 -1.25 -3.14 -4.50
C THR A 16 -2.08 -4.22 -5.17
N VAL A 17 -2.89 -4.96 -4.41
CA VAL A 17 -3.77 -6.01 -4.96
C VAL A 17 -4.80 -5.41 -5.92
N LEU A 18 -5.43 -4.30 -5.52
CA LEU A 18 -6.38 -3.60 -6.36
C LEU A 18 -5.71 -3.10 -7.65
N ASN A 19 -4.55 -2.44 -7.56
CA ASN A 19 -3.89 -1.83 -8.70
C ASN A 19 -3.25 -2.83 -9.68
N HIS A 20 -2.66 -3.92 -9.18
CA HIS A 20 -1.92 -4.87 -10.02
C HIS A 20 -2.73 -6.09 -10.46
N PHE A 21 -3.82 -6.42 -9.75
CA PHE A 21 -4.61 -7.60 -10.05
C PHE A 21 -6.04 -7.24 -10.39
N VAL A 22 -6.74 -6.51 -9.51
CA VAL A 22 -8.18 -6.24 -9.71
C VAL A 22 -8.41 -5.29 -10.90
N SER A 23 -7.70 -4.16 -10.97
CA SER A 23 -7.85 -3.21 -12.08
C SER A 23 -7.56 -3.85 -13.45
N PRO A 24 -6.45 -4.58 -13.64
CA PRO A 24 -6.18 -5.24 -14.92
C PRO A 24 -7.18 -6.35 -15.27
N ILE A 25 -7.61 -7.15 -14.30
CA ILE A 25 -8.50 -8.30 -14.55
C ILE A 25 -9.94 -7.86 -14.84
N PHE A 26 -10.46 -6.88 -14.09
CA PHE A 26 -11.89 -6.54 -14.14
C PHE A 26 -12.19 -5.31 -14.99
N PHE A 27 -11.22 -4.42 -15.20
CA PHE A 27 -11.44 -3.13 -15.86
C PHE A 27 -10.58 -2.93 -17.10
N ASP A 28 -9.69 -3.88 -17.44
CA ASP A 28 -8.71 -3.76 -18.53
C ASP A 28 -7.85 -2.48 -18.43
N VAL A 29 -7.69 -1.98 -17.21
CA VAL A 29 -6.84 -0.83 -16.88
C VAL A 29 -5.54 -1.37 -16.31
N GLY A 30 -4.44 -1.12 -17.01
CA GLY A 30 -3.11 -1.50 -16.53
C GLY A 30 -2.77 -0.83 -15.19
N PRO A 31 -1.79 -1.37 -14.44
CA PRO A 31 -1.38 -0.78 -13.16
C PRO A 31 -0.92 0.66 -13.37
N ASP A 32 -1.44 1.58 -12.56
CA ASP A 32 -1.07 2.98 -12.66
C ASP A 32 0.00 3.39 -11.63
N SER A 33 0.70 4.47 -11.94
CA SER A 33 1.77 5.02 -11.12
C SER A 33 1.27 5.63 -9.82
N SER A 34 0.01 6.10 -9.77
CA SER A 34 -0.60 6.68 -8.57
C SER A 34 -0.93 5.59 -7.55
N GLY A 35 -1.56 4.50 -7.97
CA GLY A 35 -1.84 3.34 -7.12
C GLY A 35 -0.56 2.70 -6.58
N THR A 36 0.44 2.55 -7.45
CA THR A 36 1.77 2.05 -7.05
C THR A 36 2.44 3.00 -6.06
N GLY A 37 2.48 4.30 -6.36
CA GLY A 37 3.06 5.32 -5.49
C GLY A 37 2.40 5.39 -4.11
N LEU A 38 1.07 5.31 -4.05
CA LEU A 38 0.31 5.27 -2.80
C LEU A 38 0.66 4.06 -1.94
N SER A 39 0.74 2.86 -2.52
CA SER A 39 1.11 1.65 -1.79
C SER A 39 2.52 1.74 -1.18
N ILE A 40 3.50 2.29 -1.93
CA ILE A 40 4.87 2.49 -1.46
C ILE A 40 4.92 3.56 -0.36
N LEU A 41 4.16 4.65 -0.51
CA LEU A 41 4.12 5.72 0.48
C LEU A 41 3.61 5.22 1.83
N LEU A 42 2.51 4.45 1.83
CA LEU A 42 1.95 3.86 3.04
C LEU A 42 2.95 2.90 3.70
N LEU A 43 3.67 2.10 2.90
CA LEU A 43 4.70 1.20 3.39
C LEU A 43 5.89 1.96 3.98
N ALA A 44 6.31 3.07 3.37
CA ALA A 44 7.37 3.92 3.89
C ALA A 44 6.99 4.59 5.22
N ILE A 45 5.76 5.09 5.35
CA ILE A 45 5.24 5.66 6.61
C ILE A 45 5.19 4.58 7.69
N ALA A 46 4.73 3.37 7.34
CA ALA A 46 4.75 2.21 8.23
C ALA A 46 6.17 1.91 8.74
N LEU A 47 7.14 1.86 7.82
CA LEU A 47 8.55 1.60 8.16
C LEU A 47 9.12 2.69 9.08
N LEU A 48 8.88 3.97 8.77
CA LEU A 48 9.34 5.10 9.59
C LEU A 48 8.71 5.07 10.99
N ASN A 49 7.42 4.74 11.09
CA ASN A 49 6.76 4.56 12.38
C ASN A 49 7.37 3.39 13.17
N HIS A 50 7.74 2.30 12.50
CA HIS A 50 8.36 1.15 13.15
C HIS A 50 9.75 1.50 13.71
N LEU A 51 10.55 2.22 12.92
CA LEU A 51 11.88 2.67 13.32
C LEU A 51 11.84 3.71 14.43
N ARG A 52 10.83 4.59 14.46
CA ARG A 52 10.65 5.56 15.55
C ARG A 52 10.29 4.89 16.88
N GLU A 53 9.58 3.77 16.86
CA GLU A 53 9.19 3.02 18.05
C GLU A 53 10.33 2.13 18.62
N LYS A 54 11.48 2.08 17.94
CA LYS A 54 12.63 1.23 18.29
C LYS A 54 13.80 2.06 18.79
#